data_AF-A0A9X2YCP5-F1
#
_entry.id   AF-A0A9X2YCP5-F1
#
_cell.length_a   1.000
_cell.length_b   1.000
_cell.length_c   1.000
_cell.angle_alpha   90.00
_cell.angle_beta   90.00
_cell.angle_gamma   90.00
#
_symmetry.space_group_name_H-M   'P 1'
#
loop_
_entity.id
_entity.type
_entity.pdbx_description
1 polymer ?
#
loop_
_entity_poly.entity_id
_entity_poly.type
_entity_poly.pdbx_seq_one_letter_code
_entity_poly.pdbx_strand_id
1 'polypeptide(L)'
;MRLIRTATVAVALACSCVVPPTAQAQPAPPTPPPGPAEAAPKTTIDADGSYAVGKDIAPGVYQSAGPVDGGACYWKRAAGDKLVDNALTKKPAFVEIQATDTSFTTSDCQAWQLTNAPMPPQPGPGDLLGALTQAIGSGMFNGGPR
;
A
#
# COMPACT_ATOMS: atom_id res chain seq x y z
N MET A 1 38.73 -35.95 -55.75
CA MET A 1 37.55 -35.86 -56.64
C MET A 1 37.22 -34.38 -56.79
N ARG A 2 37.43 -33.84 -58.00
CA ARG A 2 37.22 -32.43 -58.36
C ARG A 2 35.73 -32.10 -58.29
N LEU A 3 35.38 -30.86 -57.95
CA LEU A 3 34.59 -30.00 -58.83
C LEU A 3 34.72 -28.54 -58.38
N ILE A 4 35.49 -27.77 -59.15
CA ILE A 4 35.67 -26.33 -59.04
C ILE A 4 34.58 -25.70 -59.91
N ARG A 5 33.77 -24.79 -59.35
CA ARG A 5 32.83 -23.96 -60.12
C ARG A 5 33.39 -22.55 -60.22
N THR A 6 33.96 -22.25 -61.37
CA THR A 6 34.29 -20.90 -61.83
C THR A 6 33.01 -20.13 -62.14
N ALA A 7 32.86 -18.95 -61.56
CA ALA A 7 31.86 -17.97 -61.97
C ALA A 7 32.59 -16.70 -62.41
N THR A 8 32.25 -16.29 -63.63
CA THR A 8 32.81 -15.17 -64.40
C THR A 8 32.61 -13.82 -63.73
N VAL A 9 33.68 -13.04 -63.69
CA VAL A 9 33.71 -11.63 -63.29
C VAL A 9 33.11 -10.79 -64.42
N ALA A 10 31.99 -10.11 -64.15
CA ALA A 10 31.48 -9.04 -64.99
C ALA A 10 31.90 -7.70 -64.36
N VAL A 11 32.89 -7.05 -64.97
CA VAL A 11 33.29 -5.68 -64.61
C VAL A 11 32.30 -4.73 -65.28
N ALA A 12 31.37 -4.19 -64.50
CA ALA A 12 30.56 -3.05 -64.92
C ALA A 12 31.27 -1.77 -64.50
N LEU A 13 31.78 -1.01 -65.48
CA LEU A 13 32.12 0.39 -65.29
C LEU A 13 30.83 1.17 -65.05
N ALA A 14 30.65 1.69 -63.83
CA ALA A 14 29.59 2.63 -63.52
C ALA A 14 30.22 3.94 -63.04
N CYS A 15 29.84 5.04 -63.71
CA CYS A 15 30.24 6.41 -63.42
C CYS A 15 30.08 6.76 -61.94
N SER A 16 31.16 7.23 -61.32
CA SER A 16 31.17 7.85 -60.00
C SER A 16 30.47 9.21 -60.07
N CYS A 17 29.20 9.27 -59.70
CA CYS A 17 28.56 10.50 -59.25
C CYS A 17 28.84 10.65 -57.74
N VAL A 18 29.68 11.62 -57.38
CA VAL A 18 29.93 12.00 -55.99
C VAL A 18 28.68 12.74 -55.49
N VAL A 19 27.82 12.02 -54.77
CA VAL A 19 26.65 12.60 -54.09
C VAL A 19 27.13 13.16 -52.74
N PRO A 20 26.88 14.44 -52.41
CA PRO A 20 27.15 14.95 -51.07
C PRO A 20 26.24 14.22 -50.07
N PRO A 21 26.72 13.87 -48.86
CA PRO A 21 25.86 13.29 -47.84
C PRO A 21 24.87 14.36 -47.38
N THR A 22 23.64 14.28 -47.86
CA THR A 22 22.53 14.98 -47.21
C THR A 22 22.32 14.32 -45.85
N ALA A 23 22.65 15.04 -44.79
CA ALA A 23 22.24 14.69 -43.43
C ALA A 23 20.71 14.79 -43.36
N GLN A 24 20.02 13.72 -43.78
CA GLN A 24 18.59 13.59 -43.56
C GLN A 24 18.39 13.35 -42.06
N ALA A 25 17.77 14.30 -41.38
CA ALA A 25 17.26 14.09 -40.04
C ALA A 25 16.25 12.92 -40.12
N GLN A 26 16.66 11.76 -39.62
CA GLN A 26 15.79 10.59 -39.58
C GLN A 26 14.63 10.92 -38.65
N PRO A 27 13.37 10.72 -39.07
CA PRO A 27 12.21 10.96 -38.22
C PRO A 27 12.38 10.21 -36.89
N ALA A 28 12.22 10.91 -35.77
CA ALA A 28 12.29 10.30 -34.46
C ALA A 28 11.25 9.16 -34.38
N PRO A 29 11.61 7.99 -33.81
CA PRO A 29 10.66 6.92 -33.63
C PRO A 29 9.46 7.40 -32.79
N PRO A 30 8.24 6.93 -33.10
CA PRO A 30 7.05 7.33 -32.37
C PRO A 30 7.17 6.96 -30.89
N THR A 31 6.82 7.90 -30.02
CA THR A 31 6.81 7.70 -28.56
C THR A 31 5.89 6.53 -28.22
N PRO A 32 6.30 5.57 -27.36
CA PRO A 32 5.42 4.50 -26.91
C PRO A 32 4.15 5.08 -26.27
N PRO A 33 2.98 4.45 -26.46
CA PRO A 33 1.76 4.90 -25.81
C PRO A 33 1.93 4.91 -24.28
N PRO A 34 1.30 5.85 -23.56
CA PRO A 34 1.34 5.87 -22.10
C PRO A 34 0.91 4.51 -21.54
N GLY A 35 1.72 3.95 -20.64
CA GLY A 35 1.36 2.72 -19.93
C GLY A 35 0.09 2.89 -19.09
N PRO A 36 -0.53 1.80 -18.62
CA PRO A 36 -1.70 1.86 -17.75
C PRO A 36 -1.41 2.76 -16.53
N ALA A 37 -2.28 3.73 -16.27
CA ALA A 37 -2.19 4.56 -15.08
C ALA A 37 -2.34 3.68 -13.83
N GLU A 38 -1.42 3.84 -12.87
CA GLU A 38 -1.51 3.14 -11.59
C GLU A 38 -2.79 3.58 -10.87
N ALA A 39 -3.58 2.60 -10.41
CA ALA A 39 -4.81 2.89 -9.67
C ALA A 39 -4.46 3.61 -8.35
N ALA A 40 -5.30 4.57 -7.95
CA ALA A 40 -5.11 5.26 -6.69
C ALA A 40 -5.20 4.28 -5.50
N PRO A 41 -4.43 4.51 -4.41
CA PRO A 41 -4.53 3.72 -3.20
C PRO A 41 -5.94 3.73 -2.63
N LYS A 42 -6.39 2.58 -2.11
CA LYS A 42 -7.72 2.43 -1.53
C LYS A 42 -7.82 3.14 -0.19
N THR A 43 -9.05 3.47 0.19
CA THR A 43 -9.38 4.02 1.51
C THR A 43 -10.20 3.04 2.35
N THR A 44 -10.38 1.81 1.86
CA THR A 44 -11.11 0.72 2.50
C THR A 44 -10.25 -0.55 2.50
N ILE A 45 -10.37 -1.35 3.54
CA ILE A 45 -9.69 -2.64 3.69
C ILE A 45 -10.73 -3.68 4.10
N ASP A 46 -11.22 -4.42 3.12
CA ASP A 46 -12.41 -5.27 3.26
C ASP A 46 -12.07 -6.75 3.52
N ALA A 47 -10.79 -7.10 3.60
CA ALA A 47 -10.33 -8.47 3.78
C ALA A 47 -9.07 -8.54 4.65
N ASP A 48 -8.76 -9.74 5.10
CA ASP A 48 -7.49 -10.05 5.75
C ASP A 48 -6.34 -10.00 4.75
N GLY A 49 -5.15 -9.68 5.25
CA GLY A 49 -3.94 -9.68 4.46
C GLY A 49 -2.96 -8.59 4.84
N SER A 50 -1.93 -8.43 4.00
CA SER A 50 -0.92 -7.38 4.10
C SER A 50 -1.03 -6.42 2.93
N TYR A 51 -1.07 -5.13 3.24
CA TYR A 51 -1.31 -4.04 2.30
C TYR A 51 -0.11 -3.09 2.31
N ALA A 52 0.43 -2.80 1.13
CA ALA A 52 1.50 -1.81 0.96
C ALA A 52 0.93 -0.40 1.10
N VAL A 53 1.44 0.36 2.08
CA VAL A 53 0.98 1.73 2.33
C VAL A 53 1.49 2.66 1.24
N GLY A 54 0.62 3.54 0.75
CA GLY A 54 0.90 4.44 -0.37
C GLY A 54 0.74 3.81 -1.76
N LYS A 55 0.54 2.48 -1.84
CA LYS A 55 0.26 1.75 -3.08
C LYS A 55 -1.11 1.08 -3.05
N ASP A 56 -1.32 0.18 -2.09
CA ASP A 56 -2.58 -0.55 -1.95
C ASP A 56 -3.60 0.25 -1.15
N ILE A 57 -3.14 0.93 -0.09
CA ILE A 57 -3.97 1.73 0.81
C ILE A 57 -3.35 3.10 1.08
N ALA A 58 -4.19 4.13 1.23
CA ALA A 58 -3.75 5.47 1.57
C ALA A 58 -3.33 5.56 3.05
N PRO A 59 -2.33 6.38 3.41
CA PRO A 59 -2.04 6.70 4.82
C PRO A 59 -3.19 7.52 5.44
N GLY A 60 -3.33 7.42 6.76
CA GLY A 60 -4.28 8.19 7.56
C GLY A 60 -4.89 7.38 8.71
N VAL A 61 -5.95 7.91 9.32
CA VAL A 61 -6.60 7.30 10.48
C VAL A 61 -7.72 6.36 10.01
N TYR A 62 -7.58 5.08 10.29
CA TYR A 62 -8.56 4.04 9.98
C TYR A 62 -9.35 3.63 11.23
N GLN A 63 -10.61 3.25 11.01
CA GLN A 63 -11.49 2.66 12.01
C GLN A 63 -11.98 1.28 11.55
N SER A 64 -12.00 0.32 12.47
CA SER A 64 -12.71 -0.96 12.32
C SER A 64 -13.72 -1.12 13.46
N ALA A 65 -14.84 -1.78 13.17
CA ALA A 65 -15.85 -2.14 14.16
C ALA A 65 -15.38 -3.23 15.15
N GLY A 66 -14.19 -3.81 14.94
CA GLY A 66 -13.60 -4.82 15.83
C GLY A 66 -13.58 -6.21 15.19
N PRO A 67 -13.62 -7.29 15.98
CA PRO A 67 -13.48 -8.65 15.45
C PRO A 67 -14.65 -9.10 14.58
N VAL A 68 -14.38 -9.96 13.61
CA VAL A 68 -15.41 -10.80 12.99
C VAL A 68 -15.89 -11.87 13.97
N ASP A 69 -17.19 -12.21 13.92
CA ASP A 69 -17.81 -13.35 14.62
C ASP A 69 -17.42 -13.58 16.09
N GLY A 70 -17.24 -12.51 16.87
CA GLY A 70 -16.91 -12.60 18.29
C GLY A 70 -15.48 -13.11 18.59
N GLY A 71 -14.63 -13.19 17.57
CA GLY A 71 -13.22 -13.54 17.66
C GLY A 71 -12.35 -12.42 18.24
N ALA A 72 -11.13 -12.28 17.72
CA ALA A 72 -10.23 -11.19 18.09
C ALA A 72 -9.59 -10.59 16.84
N CYS A 73 -9.74 -9.29 16.66
CA CYS A 73 -9.18 -8.53 15.55
C CYS A 73 -7.70 -8.28 15.83
N TYR A 74 -6.84 -8.77 14.95
CA TYR A 74 -5.41 -8.50 14.97
C TYR A 74 -5.03 -7.53 13.86
N TRP A 75 -4.14 -6.60 14.19
CA TRP A 75 -3.50 -5.75 13.20
C TRP A 75 -2.07 -5.39 13.61
N LYS A 76 -1.25 -5.06 12.60
CA LYS A 76 0.09 -4.51 12.79
C LYS A 76 0.47 -3.52 11.70
N ARG A 77 1.35 -2.59 12.07
CA ARG A 77 2.02 -1.63 11.19
C ARG A 77 3.52 -1.92 11.17
N ALA A 78 4.14 -1.87 10.00
CA ALA A 78 5.58 -2.05 9.87
C ALA A 78 6.21 -1.01 8.94
N ALA A 79 7.41 -0.55 9.26
CA ALA A 79 8.23 0.36 8.46
C ALA A 79 9.57 -0.34 8.12
N GLY A 80 9.66 -0.88 6.91
CA GLY A 80 10.69 -1.86 6.56
C GLY A 80 10.56 -3.10 7.45
N ASP A 81 11.68 -3.52 8.04
CA ASP A 81 11.72 -4.67 8.96
C ASP A 81 11.28 -4.33 10.39
N LYS A 82 11.00 -3.05 10.69
CA LYS A 82 10.60 -2.61 12.03
C LYS A 82 9.10 -2.74 12.21
N LEU A 83 8.69 -3.49 13.23
CA LEU A 83 7.34 -3.41 13.78
C LEU A 83 7.15 -2.03 14.43
N VAL A 84 6.19 -1.26 13.94
CA VAL A 84 5.86 0.08 14.43
C VAL A 84 4.83 -0.02 15.56
N ASP A 85 3.75 -0.76 15.33
CA ASP A 85 2.68 -0.95 16.30
C ASP A 85 1.88 -2.22 15.98
N ASN A 86 1.21 -2.78 16.99
CA ASN A 86 0.24 -3.85 16.82
C ASN A 86 -0.78 -3.87 17.94
N ALA A 87 -1.94 -4.48 17.69
CA ALA A 87 -2.82 -4.89 18.76
C ALA A 87 -3.62 -6.15 18.40
N LEU A 88 -4.07 -6.85 19.45
CA LEU A 88 -5.09 -7.89 19.39
C LEU A 88 -6.25 -7.43 20.27
N THR A 89 -7.44 -7.25 19.70
CA THR A 89 -8.57 -6.63 20.39
C THR A 89 -9.90 -7.34 20.14
N LYS A 90 -10.77 -7.33 21.16
CA LYS A 90 -12.18 -7.74 21.07
C LYS A 90 -13.15 -6.55 20.96
N LYS A 91 -12.61 -5.35 20.83
CA LYS A 91 -13.36 -4.08 20.76
C LYS A 91 -13.11 -3.40 19.41
N PRO A 92 -13.93 -2.40 19.02
CA PRO A 92 -13.59 -1.51 17.91
C PRO A 92 -12.18 -0.96 18.03
N ALA A 93 -11.55 -0.73 16.88
CA ALA A 93 -10.16 -0.33 16.80
C ALA A 93 -10.00 0.91 15.93
N PHE A 94 -9.06 1.77 16.31
CA PHE A 94 -8.60 2.89 15.52
C PHE A 94 -7.09 2.76 15.33
N VAL A 95 -6.60 3.11 14.15
CA VAL A 95 -5.18 3.00 13.81
C VAL A 95 -4.79 4.18 12.94
N GLU A 96 -3.75 4.91 13.33
CA GLU A 96 -3.12 5.89 12.45
C GLU A 96 -2.02 5.21 11.63
N ILE A 97 -2.27 5.00 10.35
CA ILE A 97 -1.29 4.46 9.39
C ILE A 97 -0.50 5.64 8.81
N GLN A 98 0.79 5.69 9.11
CA GLN A 98 1.67 6.79 8.69
C GLN A 98 2.17 6.58 7.26
N ALA A 99 2.47 7.66 6.55
CA ALA A 99 3.05 7.57 5.20
C ALA A 99 4.43 6.90 5.17
N THR A 100 5.12 6.84 6.31
CA THR A 100 6.40 6.14 6.49
C THR A 100 6.25 4.66 6.77
N ASP A 101 5.03 4.20 7.07
CA ASP A 101 4.77 2.77 7.18
C ASP A 101 4.92 2.16 5.79
N THR A 102 5.49 0.98 5.73
CA THR A 102 5.64 0.20 4.50
C THR A 102 4.51 -0.80 4.32
N SER A 103 3.96 -1.32 5.43
CA SER A 103 2.83 -2.25 5.37
C SER A 103 1.90 -2.12 6.57
N PHE A 104 0.63 -2.39 6.29
CA PHE A 104 -0.40 -2.67 7.28
C PHE A 104 -0.88 -4.11 7.08
N THR A 105 -0.92 -4.91 8.15
CA THR A 105 -1.44 -6.28 8.09
C THR A 105 -2.60 -6.42 9.06
N THR A 106 -3.68 -7.08 8.63
CA THR A 106 -4.88 -7.31 9.46
C THR A 106 -5.40 -8.73 9.28
N SER A 107 -5.97 -9.29 10.36
CA SER A 107 -6.60 -10.61 10.42
C SER A 107 -7.81 -10.56 11.33
N ASP A 108 -8.89 -11.21 10.93
CA ASP A 108 -10.12 -11.39 11.72
C ASP A 108 -10.74 -10.08 12.20
N CYS A 109 -10.52 -9.00 11.44
CA CYS A 109 -11.09 -7.68 11.69
C CYS A 109 -12.25 -7.44 10.72
N GLN A 110 -13.32 -6.81 11.22
CA GLN A 110 -14.28 -6.14 10.35
C GLN A 110 -13.56 -5.09 9.50
N ALA A 111 -14.14 -4.76 8.35
CA ALA A 111 -13.53 -3.88 7.37
C ALA A 111 -13.01 -2.57 8.00
N TRP A 112 -11.81 -2.16 7.58
CA TRP A 112 -11.24 -0.89 7.98
C TRP A 112 -11.65 0.20 6.99
N GLN A 113 -12.02 1.36 7.54
CA GLN A 113 -12.41 2.53 6.76
C GLN A 113 -11.55 3.72 7.15
N LEU A 114 -10.96 4.39 6.14
CA LEU A 114 -10.27 5.65 6.35
C LEU A 114 -11.30 6.70 6.83
N THR A 115 -10.96 7.37 7.92
CA THR A 115 -11.80 8.37 8.56
C THR A 115 -11.28 9.78 8.27
N ASN A 116 -12.17 10.77 8.39
CA ASN A 116 -11.83 12.18 8.40
C ASN A 116 -11.66 12.74 9.83
N ALA A 117 -11.81 11.90 10.85
CA ALA A 117 -11.66 12.27 12.24
C ALA A 117 -10.20 12.09 12.69
N PRO A 118 -9.71 12.89 13.65
CA PRO A 118 -8.42 12.64 14.26
C PRO A 118 -8.46 11.32 15.05
N MET A 119 -7.27 10.75 15.31
CA MET A 119 -7.14 9.58 16.18
C MET A 119 -7.81 9.88 17.55
N PRO A 120 -8.71 9.01 18.05
CA PRO A 120 -9.37 9.26 19.32
C PRO A 120 -8.35 9.42 20.45
N PRO A 121 -8.54 10.40 21.36
CA PRO A 121 -7.66 10.59 22.49
C PRO A 121 -7.63 9.31 23.33
N GLN A 122 -6.43 8.84 23.64
CA GLN A 122 -6.29 7.73 24.58
C GLN A 122 -6.60 8.25 25.99
N PRO A 123 -7.39 7.51 26.79
CA PRO A 123 -7.70 7.92 28.16
C PRO A 123 -6.41 8.14 28.96
N GLY A 124 -6.26 9.33 29.55
CA GLY A 124 -5.12 9.65 30.39
C GLY A 124 -5.30 9.12 31.82
N PRO A 125 -4.22 9.11 32.63
CA PRO A 125 -4.31 8.69 34.03
C PRO A 125 -5.37 9.45 34.84
N GLY A 126 -5.57 10.74 34.56
CA GLY A 126 -6.58 11.58 35.20
C GLY A 126 -8.01 11.16 34.88
N ASP A 127 -8.29 10.79 33.63
CA ASP A 127 -9.60 10.30 33.20
C ASP A 127 -9.95 8.99 33.90
N LEU A 128 -8.95 8.11 34.08
CA LEU A 128 -9.12 6.85 34.79
C LEU A 128 -9.43 7.08 36.28
N LEU A 129 -8.68 7.98 36.95
CA LEU A 129 -8.95 8.37 38.34
C LEU A 129 -10.35 8.98 38.51
N GLY A 130 -10.78 9.81 37.55
CA GLY A 130 -12.13 10.36 37.51
C GLY A 130 -13.19 9.27 37.39
N ALA A 131 -13.03 8.34 36.44
CA ALA A 131 -13.95 7.22 36.24
C ALA A 131 -14.04 6.30 37.48
N LEU A 132 -12.90 6.01 38.12
CA LEU A 132 -12.82 5.26 39.38
C LEU A 132 -13.59 5.97 40.49
N THR A 133 -13.38 7.28 40.65
CA THR A 133 -14.07 8.09 41.67
C THR A 133 -15.59 8.08 41.43
N GLN A 134 -16.03 8.22 40.18
CA GLN A 134 -17.45 8.13 39.82
C GLN A 134 -18.04 6.75 40.09
N ALA A 135 -17.32 5.66 39.81
CA ALA A 135 -17.78 4.30 40.05
C ALA A 135 -17.93 4.00 41.56
N ILE A 136 -17.01 4.52 42.39
CA ILE A 136 -17.12 4.44 43.87
C ILE A 136 -18.31 5.28 44.36
N GLY A 137 -18.44 6.51 43.89
CA GLY A 137 -19.52 7.43 44.30
C GLY A 137 -20.92 6.97 43.88
N SER A 138 -21.03 6.22 42.78
CA SER A 138 -22.29 5.69 42.25
C SER A 138 -22.69 4.36 42.90
N GLY A 139 -21.90 3.83 43.85
CA GLY A 139 -22.19 2.57 44.54
C GLY A 139 -22.10 1.32 43.65
N MET A 140 -21.44 1.40 42.49
CA MET A 140 -21.25 0.26 41.56
C MET A 140 -20.54 -0.93 42.23
N PHE A 141 -19.74 -0.67 43.26
CA PHE A 141 -19.04 -1.67 44.07
C PHE A 141 -19.79 -2.09 45.34
N ASN A 142 -20.96 -1.51 45.62
CA ASN A 142 -21.72 -1.77 46.86
C ASN A 142 -22.71 -2.95 46.74
N GLY A 143 -22.71 -3.64 45.58
CA GLY A 143 -23.41 -4.91 45.40
C GLY A 143 -22.58 -6.07 45.93
N GLY A 144 -22.67 -6.35 47.24
CA GLY A 144 -22.10 -7.56 47.84
C GLY A 144 -22.65 -8.86 47.22
N PRO A 145 -21.97 -10.01 47.42
CA PRO A 145 -22.36 -11.28 46.81
C PRO A 145 -23.78 -11.66 47.25
N ARG A 146 -24.60 -12.08 46.28
CA ARG A 146 -25.86 -12.79 46.51
C ARG A 146 -25.58 -14.29 46.42
#